data_AF-A0A841THR2-F1
#
_entry.id   AF-A0A841THR2-F1
#
_cell.length_a   1.000
_cell.length_b   1.000
_cell.length_c   1.000
_cell.angle_alpha   90.00
_cell.angle_beta   90.00
_cell.angle_gamma   90.00
#
_symmetry.space_group_name_H-M   'P 1'
#
loop_
_entity.id
_entity.type
_entity.pdbx_description
1 polymer ?
#
loop_
_entity_poly.entity_id
_entity_poly.type
_entity_poly.pdbx_seq_one_letter_code
_entity_poly.pdbx_strand_id
1 'polypeptide(L)'
;MTARSRPNEADPRVQRTRELIRNAFVDLLEEMDLEKITVNRIAERAKINRVTFYLHYRDIPDMIDKIADDIMKEMKEALEKGEAELEMRKTDISDDRTHSTVFVRMLEYIERNAKLFKLMLATKRVPAFTDRFHRMTIEQLSARIEQRFANQSAPSVPADISTWYLYSAHIGTIVIWLQHDMPYRPQYLADQMMRLTPRLWQPEGEI
;
A
#
# COMPACT_ATOMS: atom_id res chain seq x y z
N MET A 1 -31.27 29.15 6.22
CA MET A 1 -30.31 28.07 6.55
C MET A 1 -29.56 27.73 5.27
N THR A 2 -28.33 28.22 5.13
CA THR A 2 -27.49 27.97 3.95
C THR A 2 -26.83 26.61 4.07
N ALA A 3 -27.13 25.70 3.15
CA ALA A 3 -26.39 24.46 2.99
C ALA A 3 -24.93 24.82 2.70
N ARG A 4 -24.01 24.50 3.61
CA ARG A 4 -22.57 24.59 3.31
C ARG A 4 -22.29 23.58 2.20
N SER A 5 -21.92 24.07 1.03
CA SER A 5 -21.44 23.25 -0.08
C SER A 5 -20.31 22.34 0.42
N ARG A 6 -20.35 21.07 0.03
CA ARG A 6 -19.29 20.10 0.37
C ARG A 6 -17.94 20.66 -0.12
N PRO A 7 -16.85 20.53 0.66
CA PRO A 7 -15.54 20.98 0.24
C PRO A 7 -15.17 20.35 -1.10
N ASN A 8 -14.64 21.13 -2.05
CA ASN A 8 -14.10 20.59 -3.28
C ASN A 8 -12.86 19.74 -2.95
N GLU A 9 -12.91 18.43 -3.24
CA GLU A 9 -11.82 17.50 -2.90
C GLU A 9 -10.50 17.82 -3.60
N ALA A 10 -10.55 18.55 -4.72
CA ALA A 10 -9.37 19.03 -5.44
C ALA A 10 -8.77 20.32 -4.86
N ASP A 11 -9.40 20.95 -3.86
CA ASP A 11 -8.87 22.18 -3.24
C ASP A 11 -7.60 21.84 -2.42
N PRO A 12 -6.45 22.49 -2.69
CA PRO A 12 -5.22 22.28 -1.93
C PRO A 12 -5.39 22.47 -0.40
N ARG A 13 -6.35 23.30 0.02
CA ARG A 13 -6.66 23.52 1.45
C ARG A 13 -7.32 22.29 2.07
N VAL A 14 -8.18 21.60 1.31
CA VAL A 14 -8.83 20.36 1.74
C VAL A 14 -7.79 19.27 1.90
N GLN A 15 -6.90 19.10 0.92
CA GLN A 15 -5.82 18.11 0.97
C GLN A 15 -4.88 18.36 2.16
N ARG A 16 -4.41 19.60 2.33
CA ARG A 16 -3.55 19.98 3.46
C ARG A 16 -4.22 19.69 4.81
N THR A 17 -5.52 19.94 4.94
CA THR A 17 -6.24 19.66 6.19
C THR A 17 -6.38 18.16 6.43
N ARG A 18 -6.65 17.36 5.38
CA ARG A 18 -6.68 15.90 5.47
C ARG A 18 -5.33 15.33 5.87
N GLU A 19 -4.23 15.86 5.34
CA GLU A 19 -2.86 15.48 5.74
C GLU A 19 -2.58 15.80 7.21
N LEU A 20 -2.94 16.99 7.70
CA LEU A 20 -2.79 17.35 9.11
C LEU A 20 -3.55 16.38 10.03
N ILE A 21 -4.78 16.03 9.65
CA ILE A 21 -5.60 15.06 10.39
C ILE A 21 -4.98 13.66 10.35
N ARG A 22 -4.53 13.21 9.18
CA ARG A 22 -3.88 11.90 8.97
C ARG A 22 -2.62 11.78 9.83
N ASN A 23 -1.75 12.79 9.82
CA ASN A 23 -0.52 12.81 10.62
C ASN A 23 -0.82 12.79 12.11
N ALA A 24 -1.77 13.61 12.57
CA ALA A 24 -2.19 13.61 13.96
C ALA A 24 -2.74 12.26 14.43
N PHE A 25 -3.53 11.58 13.60
CA PHE A 25 -4.03 10.25 13.88
C PHE A 25 -2.91 9.21 13.98
N VAL A 26 -1.95 9.26 13.05
CA VAL A 26 -0.80 8.36 13.00
C VAL A 26 0.13 8.55 14.21
N ASP A 27 0.37 9.79 14.63
CA ASP A 27 1.12 10.07 15.86
C ASP A 27 0.39 9.53 17.11
N LEU A 28 -0.92 9.72 17.20
CA LEU A 28 -1.70 9.21 18.32
C LEU A 28 -1.71 7.68 18.38
N LEU A 29 -1.72 7.00 17.22
CA LEU A 29 -1.67 5.53 17.16
C LEU A 29 -0.34 4.95 17.67
N GLU A 30 0.76 5.70 17.61
CA GLU A 30 2.02 5.29 18.25
C GLU A 30 1.97 5.39 19.78
N GLU A 31 1.21 6.38 20.29
CA GLU A 31 1.16 6.70 21.70
C GLU A 31 0.09 5.90 22.46
N MET A 32 -1.00 5.50 21.79
CA MET A 32 -2.14 4.85 22.43
C MET A 32 -2.91 3.92 21.49
N ASP A 33 -3.73 3.06 22.09
CA ASP A 33 -4.60 2.13 21.38
C ASP A 33 -5.72 2.89 20.66
N LEU A 34 -6.19 2.35 19.53
CA LEU A 34 -7.17 2.98 18.64
C LEU A 34 -8.44 3.39 19.39
N GLU A 35 -8.89 2.57 20.34
CA GLU A 35 -10.11 2.76 21.13
C GLU A 35 -10.02 3.99 22.05
N LYS A 36 -8.82 4.46 22.38
CA LYS A 36 -8.57 5.64 23.22
C LYS A 36 -8.49 6.93 22.39
N ILE A 37 -8.39 6.83 21.07
CA ILE A 37 -8.32 7.98 20.17
C ILE A 37 -9.71 8.58 20.02
N THR A 38 -9.80 9.91 20.18
CA THR A 38 -11.05 10.66 20.01
C THR A 38 -10.87 11.78 19.01
N VAL A 39 -11.98 12.25 18.42
CA VAL A 39 -11.97 13.41 17.51
C VAL A 39 -11.35 14.64 18.17
N ASN A 40 -11.54 14.81 19.49
CA ASN A 40 -10.93 15.92 20.24
C ASN A 40 -9.40 15.82 20.25
N ARG A 41 -8.85 14.64 20.56
CA ARG A 41 -7.39 14.42 20.56
C ARG A 41 -6.79 14.65 19.18
N ILE A 42 -7.45 14.17 18.13
CA ILE A 42 -7.02 14.38 16.75
C ILE A 42 -7.05 15.87 16.40
N ALA A 43 -8.15 16.57 16.69
CA ALA A 43 -8.28 17.99 16.39
C ALA A 43 -7.25 18.85 17.12
N GLU A 44 -6.99 18.55 18.39
CA GLU A 44 -5.96 19.20 19.21
C GLU A 44 -4.56 18.97 18.63
N ARG A 45 -4.19 17.71 18.35
CA ARG A 45 -2.90 17.35 17.77
C ARG A 45 -2.68 17.96 16.39
N ALA A 46 -3.71 17.97 15.54
CA ALA A 46 -3.68 18.58 14.21
C ALA A 46 -3.74 20.12 14.23
N LYS A 47 -3.97 20.73 15.41
CA LYS A 47 -4.18 22.18 15.59
C LYS A 47 -5.32 22.73 14.72
N ILE A 48 -6.43 22.01 14.68
CA ILE A 48 -7.65 22.41 13.95
C ILE A 48 -8.85 22.52 14.90
N ASN A 49 -9.89 23.23 14.48
CA ASN A 49 -11.17 23.16 15.17
C ASN A 49 -11.81 21.78 14.94
N ARG A 50 -12.46 21.22 15.97
CA ARG A 50 -13.25 19.98 15.86
C ARG A 50 -14.30 20.05 14.75
N VAL A 51 -14.91 21.21 14.52
CA VAL A 51 -15.85 21.43 13.40
C VAL A 51 -15.17 21.19 12.06
N THR A 52 -13.89 21.56 11.91
CA THR A 52 -13.11 21.32 10.70
C THR A 52 -12.93 19.83 10.42
N PHE A 53 -12.69 19.00 11.45
CA PHE A 53 -12.67 17.54 11.28
C PHE A 53 -13.96 17.04 10.63
N TYR A 54 -15.10 17.51 11.14
CA TYR A 54 -16.43 17.10 10.64
C TYR A 54 -16.76 17.61 9.23
N LEU A 55 -15.99 18.53 8.66
CA LEU A 55 -16.10 18.91 7.25
C LEU A 55 -15.49 17.85 6.32
N HIS A 56 -14.58 17.01 6.83
CA HIS A 56 -13.87 15.98 6.07
C HIS A 56 -14.35 14.57 6.39
N TYR A 57 -14.69 14.32 7.66
CA TYR A 57 -14.97 12.99 8.18
C TYR A 57 -16.19 12.98 9.09
N ARG A 58 -17.06 11.98 8.95
CA ARG A 58 -18.24 11.82 9.82
C ARG A 58 -17.83 11.45 11.24
N ASP A 59 -16.88 10.55 11.36
CA ASP A 59 -16.39 9.95 12.60
C ASP A 59 -14.99 9.32 12.35
N ILE A 60 -14.40 8.70 13.38
CA ILE A 60 -13.09 8.04 13.26
C ILE A 60 -13.13 6.85 12.30
N PRO A 61 -14.13 5.96 12.32
CA PRO A 61 -14.27 4.91 11.31
C PRO A 61 -14.27 5.43 9.86
N ASP A 62 -15.09 6.44 9.55
CA ASP A 62 -15.13 7.07 8.22
C ASP A 62 -13.78 7.69 7.83
N MET A 63 -13.06 8.27 8.80
CA MET A 63 -11.71 8.78 8.57
C MET A 63 -10.73 7.65 8.22
N ILE A 64 -10.78 6.53 8.94
CA ILE A 64 -9.92 5.37 8.69
C ILE A 64 -10.18 4.80 7.29
N ASP A 65 -11.45 4.63 6.93
CA ASP A 65 -11.84 4.10 5.61
C ASP A 65 -11.34 4.99 4.48
N LYS A 66 -11.50 6.31 4.61
CA LYS A 66 -11.02 7.27 3.60
C LYS A 66 -9.49 7.38 3.55
N ILE A 67 -8.81 7.29 4.68
CA ILE A 67 -7.33 7.23 4.70
C ILE A 67 -6.88 5.95 3.96
N ALA A 68 -7.56 4.82 4.20
CA ALA A 68 -7.28 3.59 3.48
C ALA A 68 -7.54 3.72 1.98
N ASP A 69 -8.66 4.32 1.56
CA ASP A 69 -8.96 4.64 0.16
C ASP A 69 -7.84 5.46 -0.49
N ASP A 70 -7.43 6.56 0.17
CA ASP A 70 -6.39 7.46 -0.33
C ASP A 70 -5.09 6.69 -0.54
N ILE A 71 -4.66 5.89 0.43
CA ILE A 71 -3.39 5.14 0.35
C ILE A 71 -3.42 4.09 -0.75
N MET A 72 -4.54 3.39 -0.91
CA MET A 72 -4.71 2.42 -2.00
C MET A 72 -4.63 3.11 -3.36
N LYS A 73 -5.26 4.26 -3.49
CA LYS A 73 -5.23 5.07 -4.71
C LYS A 73 -3.82 5.61 -4.99
N GLU A 74 -3.18 6.22 -3.99
CA GLU A 74 -1.80 6.74 -4.08
C GLU A 74 -0.81 5.63 -4.45
N MET A 75 -0.97 4.43 -3.88
CA MET A 75 -0.14 3.27 -4.22
C MET A 75 -0.40 2.80 -5.65
N LYS A 76 -1.66 2.67 -6.07
CA LYS A 76 -2.01 2.30 -7.46
C LYS A 76 -1.43 3.31 -8.48
N GLU A 77 -1.60 4.60 -8.22
CA GLU A 77 -1.05 5.66 -9.09
C GLU A 77 0.49 5.62 -9.16
N ALA A 78 1.17 5.30 -8.05
CA ALA A 78 2.62 5.15 -8.03
C ALA A 78 3.09 3.96 -8.89
N LEU A 79 2.33 2.87 -8.91
CA LEU A 79 2.60 1.69 -9.75
C LEU A 79 2.34 2.00 -11.23
N GLU A 80 1.18 2.58 -11.57
CA GLU A 80 0.79 2.92 -12.95
C GLU A 80 1.76 3.93 -13.59
N LYS A 81 2.20 4.95 -12.85
CA LYS A 81 3.24 5.89 -13.33
C LYS A 81 4.56 5.17 -13.61
N GLY A 82 4.91 4.19 -12.78
CA GLY A 82 6.11 3.38 -12.98
C GLY A 82 6.04 2.55 -14.27
N GLU A 83 4.90 1.94 -14.54
CA GLU A 83 4.65 1.17 -15.76
C GLU A 83 4.70 2.10 -17.00
N ALA A 84 4.03 3.24 -16.97
CA ALA A 84 4.01 4.20 -18.09
C ALA A 84 5.37 4.82 -18.41
N GLU A 85 6.17 5.18 -17.39
CA GLU A 85 7.53 5.70 -17.59
C GLU A 85 8.48 4.65 -18.18
N LEU A 86 8.21 3.36 -17.93
CA LEU A 86 8.99 2.25 -18.48
C LEU A 86 8.64 1.98 -19.95
N GLU A 87 7.35 1.97 -20.28
CA GLU A 87 6.83 1.83 -21.66
C GLU A 87 7.36 2.92 -22.58
N MET A 88 7.46 4.16 -22.09
CA MET A 88 8.03 5.27 -22.85
C MET A 88 9.54 5.14 -23.09
N ARG A 89 10.26 4.36 -22.27
CA ARG A 89 11.73 4.22 -22.35
C ARG A 89 12.22 3.24 -23.40
N LYS A 90 11.34 2.54 -24.13
CA LYS A 90 11.62 1.64 -25.27
C LYS A 90 13.05 1.08 -25.28
N THR A 91 13.27 0.07 -24.47
CA THR A 91 14.43 -0.81 -24.61
C THR A 91 13.90 -2.23 -24.58
N ASP A 92 14.44 -3.09 -25.45
CA ASP A 92 14.23 -4.55 -25.57
C ASP A 92 14.51 -5.28 -24.24
N ILE A 93 13.74 -4.96 -23.21
CA ILE A 93 13.93 -5.44 -21.87
C ILE A 93 12.85 -6.49 -21.66
N SER A 94 13.32 -7.74 -21.61
CA SER A 94 12.61 -8.91 -21.12
C SER A 94 11.64 -8.56 -19.98
N ASP A 95 10.42 -9.07 -20.10
CA ASP A 95 9.27 -9.04 -19.17
C ASP A 95 9.66 -9.02 -17.67
N ASP A 96 10.75 -9.70 -17.31
CA ASP A 96 11.27 -9.84 -15.95
C ASP A 96 11.78 -8.54 -15.27
N ARG A 97 12.40 -7.59 -16.00
CA ARG A 97 12.87 -6.32 -15.37
C ARG A 97 11.77 -5.29 -15.18
N THR A 98 10.68 -5.39 -15.94
CA THR A 98 9.50 -4.53 -15.80
C THR A 98 8.81 -4.78 -14.45
N HIS A 99 8.62 -6.07 -14.10
CA HIS A 99 8.07 -6.46 -12.80
C HIS A 99 8.94 -6.04 -11.61
N SER A 100 10.27 -6.11 -11.76
CA SER A 100 11.22 -5.62 -10.75
C SER A 100 11.04 -4.12 -10.47
N THR A 101 10.89 -3.28 -11.52
CA THR A 101 10.79 -1.81 -11.35
C THR A 101 9.50 -1.38 -10.64
N VAL A 102 8.37 -2.03 -10.96
CA VAL A 102 7.08 -1.74 -10.32
C VAL A 102 7.12 -2.13 -8.84
N PHE A 103 7.74 -3.26 -8.52
CA PHE A 103 7.88 -3.72 -7.15
C PHE A 103 8.80 -2.80 -6.31
N VAL A 104 9.90 -2.28 -6.91
CA VAL A 104 10.75 -1.27 -6.26
C VAL A 104 9.95 -0.03 -5.88
N ARG A 105 9.14 0.53 -6.79
CA ARG A 105 8.32 1.72 -6.50
C ARG A 105 7.30 1.49 -5.38
N MET A 106 6.75 0.28 -5.32
CA MET A 106 5.88 -0.13 -4.20
C MET A 106 6.64 -0.04 -2.87
N LEU A 107 7.84 -0.63 -2.79
CA LEU A 107 8.66 -0.62 -1.59
C LEU A 107 9.13 0.80 -1.23
N GLU A 108 9.46 1.64 -2.20
CA GLU A 108 9.80 3.06 -1.96
C GLU A 108 8.59 3.84 -1.42
N TYR A 109 7.38 3.57 -1.92
CA TYR A 109 6.18 4.19 -1.38
C TYR A 109 5.90 3.75 0.06
N ILE A 110 6.12 2.47 0.36
CA ILE A 110 6.03 1.93 1.73
C ILE A 110 7.09 2.60 2.62
N GLU A 111 8.33 2.75 2.15
CA GLU A 111 9.42 3.43 2.89
C GLU A 111 9.06 4.88 3.23
N ARG A 112 8.59 5.65 2.25
CA ARG A 112 8.16 7.04 2.45
C ARG A 112 7.02 7.18 3.46
N ASN A 113 6.20 6.13 3.62
CA ASN A 113 5.06 6.08 4.52
C ASN A 113 5.24 5.07 5.67
N ALA A 114 6.49 4.76 6.03
CA ALA A 114 6.82 3.61 6.87
C ALA A 114 6.11 3.60 8.22
N LYS A 115 5.96 4.77 8.86
CA LYS A 115 5.25 4.92 10.14
C LYS A 115 3.83 4.35 10.07
N LEU A 116 3.09 4.75 9.05
CA LEU A 116 1.72 4.32 8.82
C LEU A 116 1.64 2.82 8.47
N PHE A 117 2.50 2.35 7.57
CA PHE A 117 2.57 0.93 7.20
C PHE A 117 3.02 0.03 8.36
N LYS A 118 3.92 0.50 9.23
CA LYS A 118 4.33 -0.21 10.45
C LYS A 118 3.14 -0.34 11.42
N LEU A 119 2.39 0.74 11.62
CA LEU A 119 1.20 0.70 12.49
C LEU A 119 0.13 -0.28 11.98
N MET A 120 -0.05 -0.36 10.67
CA MET A 120 -1.13 -1.14 10.04
C MET A 120 -0.74 -2.59 9.75
N LEU A 121 0.45 -2.84 9.20
CA LEU A 121 0.86 -4.19 8.78
C LEU A 121 1.61 -4.93 9.89
N ALA A 122 2.51 -4.23 10.60
CA ALA A 122 3.34 -4.86 11.62
C ALA A 122 2.65 -4.91 12.99
N THR A 123 2.04 -3.81 13.44
CA THR A 123 1.35 -3.78 14.75
C THR A 123 -0.14 -4.05 14.68
N LYS A 124 -0.72 -4.07 13.48
CA LYS A 124 -2.15 -4.34 13.23
C LYS A 124 -3.11 -3.50 14.10
N ARG A 125 -2.74 -2.26 14.40
CA ARG A 125 -3.56 -1.33 15.22
C ARG A 125 -4.85 -0.89 14.53
N VAL A 126 -4.99 -1.16 13.24
CA VAL A 126 -6.18 -0.83 12.43
C VAL A 126 -6.58 -2.04 11.58
N PRO A 127 -7.21 -3.09 12.16
CA PRO A 127 -7.45 -4.36 11.48
C PRO A 127 -8.22 -4.23 10.17
N ALA A 128 -9.25 -3.39 10.13
CA ALA A 128 -10.04 -3.15 8.92
C ALA A 128 -9.18 -2.68 7.74
N PHE A 129 -8.16 -1.86 8.02
CA PHE A 129 -7.23 -1.41 7.01
C PHE A 129 -6.25 -2.53 6.62
N THR A 130 -5.71 -3.26 7.60
CA THR A 130 -4.85 -4.43 7.34
C THR A 130 -5.54 -5.43 6.40
N ASP A 131 -6.78 -5.80 6.68
CA ASP A 131 -7.55 -6.75 5.87
C ASP A 131 -7.81 -6.24 4.46
N ARG A 132 -8.14 -4.94 4.35
CA ARG A 132 -8.36 -4.30 3.06
C ARG A 132 -7.08 -4.27 2.22
N PHE A 133 -5.94 -3.97 2.82
CA PHE A 133 -4.64 -3.98 2.14
C PHE A 133 -4.27 -5.37 1.65
N HIS A 134 -4.44 -6.37 2.50
CA HIS A 134 -4.19 -7.77 2.17
C HIS A 134 -5.05 -8.22 0.99
N ARG A 135 -6.36 -7.98 1.04
CA ARG A 135 -7.29 -8.33 -0.04
C ARG A 135 -6.88 -7.71 -1.38
N MET A 136 -6.67 -6.39 -1.42
CA MET A 136 -6.28 -5.71 -2.66
C MET A 136 -4.92 -6.19 -3.19
N THR A 137 -3.96 -6.47 -2.30
CA THR A 137 -2.63 -6.96 -2.72
C THR A 137 -2.74 -8.37 -3.32
N ILE A 138 -3.55 -9.24 -2.73
CA ILE A 138 -3.82 -10.58 -3.27
C ILE A 138 -4.52 -10.47 -4.63
N GLU A 139 -5.56 -9.65 -4.75
CA GLU A 139 -6.30 -9.46 -6.02
C GLU A 139 -5.39 -9.00 -7.16
N GLN A 140 -4.50 -8.04 -6.91
CA GLN A 140 -3.54 -7.58 -7.93
C GLN A 140 -2.48 -8.63 -8.27
N LEU A 141 -2.01 -9.40 -7.27
CA LEU A 141 -1.06 -10.48 -7.49
C LEU A 141 -1.69 -11.61 -8.31
N SER A 142 -2.91 -12.04 -7.96
CA SER A 142 -3.68 -13.04 -8.70
C SER A 142 -3.85 -12.62 -10.16
N ALA A 143 -4.31 -11.39 -10.42
CA ALA A 143 -4.52 -10.89 -11.77
C ALA A 143 -3.24 -10.91 -12.61
N ARG A 144 -2.09 -10.55 -12.03
CA ARG A 144 -0.79 -10.61 -12.72
C ARG A 144 -0.34 -12.05 -13.02
N ILE A 145 -0.55 -12.97 -12.07
CA ILE A 145 -0.22 -14.39 -12.25
C ILE A 145 -1.10 -15.02 -13.33
N GLU A 146 -2.42 -14.77 -13.28
CA GLU A 146 -3.38 -15.24 -14.28
C GLU A 146 -3.06 -14.71 -15.68
N GLN A 147 -2.79 -13.41 -15.81
CA GLN A 147 -2.38 -12.81 -17.09
C GLN A 147 -1.11 -13.46 -17.65
N ARG A 148 -0.15 -13.78 -16.79
CA ARG A 148 1.10 -14.43 -17.21
C ARG A 148 0.89 -15.89 -17.61
N PHE A 149 0.06 -16.64 -16.89
CA PHE A 149 -0.26 -18.03 -17.24
C PHE A 149 -1.18 -18.15 -18.44
N ALA A 150 -2.04 -17.15 -18.72
CA ALA A 150 -2.84 -17.12 -19.94
C ALA A 150 -1.97 -17.15 -21.21
N ASN A 151 -0.72 -16.69 -21.11
CA ASN A 151 0.26 -16.65 -22.20
C ASN A 151 1.24 -17.85 -22.20
N GLN A 152 1.07 -18.84 -21.31
CA GLN A 152 1.92 -20.02 -21.20
C GLN A 152 1.13 -21.32 -21.36
N SER A 153 1.77 -22.37 -21.90
CA SER A 153 1.19 -23.72 -21.88
C SER A 153 1.28 -24.28 -20.47
N ALA A 154 0.12 -24.63 -19.89
CA ALA A 154 -0.12 -25.28 -18.59
C ALA A 154 0.95 -25.05 -17.49
N PRO A 155 0.66 -24.23 -16.46
CA PRO A 155 1.64 -23.96 -15.41
C PRO A 155 1.98 -25.21 -14.58
N SER A 156 3.25 -25.31 -14.18
CA SER A 156 3.75 -26.38 -13.30
C SER A 156 3.12 -26.37 -11.91
N VAL A 157 2.61 -25.21 -11.49
CA VAL A 157 1.90 -25.01 -10.22
C VAL A 157 0.59 -24.25 -10.47
N PRO A 158 -0.54 -24.68 -9.86
CA PRO A 158 -1.80 -23.93 -9.92
C PRO A 158 -1.64 -22.44 -9.55
N ALA A 159 -2.42 -21.58 -10.22
CA ALA A 159 -2.30 -20.13 -10.09
C ALA A 159 -2.64 -19.61 -8.69
N ASP A 160 -3.62 -20.24 -8.03
CA ASP A 160 -4.03 -19.96 -6.66
C ASP A 160 -2.93 -20.29 -5.65
N ILE A 161 -2.33 -21.49 -5.74
CA ILE A 161 -1.21 -21.92 -4.89
C ILE A 161 -0.01 -20.98 -5.07
N SER A 162 0.30 -20.63 -6.32
CA SER A 162 1.35 -19.66 -6.64
C SER A 162 1.08 -18.31 -5.98
N THR A 163 -0.17 -17.82 -6.09
CA THR A 163 -0.59 -16.56 -5.46
C THR A 163 -0.40 -16.60 -3.95
N TRP A 164 -0.89 -17.65 -3.27
CA TRP A 164 -0.79 -17.75 -1.81
C TRP A 164 0.66 -17.77 -1.31
N TYR A 165 1.52 -18.55 -1.97
CA TYR A 165 2.93 -18.65 -1.62
C TYR A 165 3.62 -17.29 -1.81
N LEU A 166 3.45 -16.68 -2.98
CA LEU A 166 4.09 -15.41 -3.31
C LEU A 166 3.64 -14.30 -2.39
N TYR A 167 2.33 -14.17 -2.20
CA TYR A 167 1.76 -13.21 -1.27
C TYR A 167 2.36 -13.38 0.13
N SER A 168 2.39 -14.61 0.65
CA SER A 168 2.90 -14.91 2.00
C SER A 168 4.39 -14.56 2.15
N ALA A 169 5.21 -14.92 1.15
CA ALA A 169 6.63 -14.60 1.14
C ALA A 169 6.86 -13.08 1.08
N HIS A 170 6.09 -12.36 0.26
CA HIS A 170 6.26 -10.92 0.09
C HIS A 170 5.78 -10.15 1.33
N ILE A 171 4.56 -10.43 1.80
CA ILE A 171 3.98 -9.71 2.92
C ILE A 171 4.76 -9.97 4.20
N GLY A 172 5.20 -11.20 4.45
CA GLY A 172 6.04 -11.55 5.60
C GLY A 172 7.36 -10.80 5.58
N THR A 173 8.03 -10.76 4.42
CA THR A 173 9.30 -10.03 4.27
C THR A 173 9.13 -8.53 4.50
N ILE A 174 8.08 -7.90 3.94
CA ILE A 174 7.79 -6.47 4.11
C ILE A 174 7.49 -6.15 5.58
N VAL A 175 6.69 -6.99 6.25
CA VAL A 175 6.36 -6.80 7.67
C VAL A 175 7.62 -6.85 8.53
N ILE A 176 8.49 -7.84 8.33
CA ILE A 176 9.75 -7.96 9.07
C ILE A 176 10.67 -6.76 8.76
N TRP A 177 10.77 -6.37 7.48
CA TRP A 177 11.56 -5.20 7.07
C TRP A 177 11.09 -3.91 7.78
N LEU A 178 9.78 -3.68 7.91
CA LEU A 178 9.21 -2.55 8.66
C LEU A 178 9.46 -2.65 10.18
N GLN A 179 9.40 -3.86 10.75
CA GLN A 179 9.64 -4.08 12.18
C GLN A 179 11.08 -3.76 12.59
N HIS A 180 12.04 -4.02 11.71
CA HIS A 180 13.47 -3.77 11.91
C HIS A 180 13.94 -2.39 11.42
N ASP A 181 13.01 -1.43 11.27
CA ASP A 181 13.29 -0.05 10.82
C ASP A 181 13.99 0.02 9.46
N MET A 182 13.57 -0.86 8.54
CA MET A 182 13.95 -0.89 7.13
C MET A 182 15.47 -0.93 6.91
N PRO A 183 16.17 -1.99 7.36
CA PRO A 183 17.64 -2.06 7.33
C PRO A 183 18.23 -2.13 5.90
N TYR A 184 17.38 -2.40 4.90
CA TYR A 184 17.75 -2.50 3.50
C TYR A 184 17.02 -1.45 2.67
N ARG A 185 17.68 -0.88 1.66
CA ARG A 185 17.05 0.03 0.70
C ARG A 185 16.02 -0.72 -0.16
N PRO A 186 14.92 -0.06 -0.59
CA PRO A 186 13.87 -0.65 -1.43
C PRO A 186 14.39 -1.41 -2.64
N GLN A 187 15.33 -0.83 -3.40
CA GLN A 187 15.93 -1.47 -4.58
C GLN A 187 16.60 -2.80 -4.24
N TYR A 188 17.46 -2.81 -3.20
CA TYR A 188 18.17 -4.02 -2.80
C TYR A 188 17.20 -5.10 -2.33
N LEU A 189 16.20 -4.73 -1.52
CA LEU A 189 15.21 -5.67 -1.02
C LEU A 189 14.38 -6.28 -2.16
N ALA A 190 13.92 -5.46 -3.12
CA ALA A 190 13.22 -5.94 -4.31
C ALA A 190 14.07 -6.95 -5.08
N ASP A 191 15.35 -6.63 -5.34
CA ASP A 191 16.26 -7.51 -6.08
C ASP A 191 16.43 -8.87 -5.38
N GLN A 192 16.54 -8.88 -4.04
CA GLN A 192 16.63 -10.14 -3.28
C GLN A 192 15.32 -10.93 -3.34
N MET A 193 14.17 -10.27 -3.17
CA MET A 193 12.87 -10.94 -3.22
C MET A 193 12.58 -11.56 -4.60
N MET A 194 12.97 -10.87 -5.68
CA MET A 194 12.86 -11.39 -7.06
C MET A 194 13.81 -12.58 -7.32
N ARG A 195 15.01 -12.58 -6.74
CA ARG A 195 15.93 -13.74 -6.82
C ARG A 195 15.41 -14.98 -6.09
N LEU A 196 14.55 -14.81 -5.10
CA LEU A 196 13.98 -15.91 -4.30
C LEU A 196 12.70 -16.50 -4.92
N THR A 197 12.18 -15.91 -5.99
CA THR A 197 10.96 -16.35 -6.67
C THR A 197 11.07 -17.26 -7.91
N PRO A 198 12.25 -17.76 -8.36
CA PRO A 198 12.39 -18.33 -9.71
C PRO A 198 11.69 -19.68 -9.94
N ARG A 199 11.38 -20.47 -8.90
CA ARG A 199 10.77 -21.80 -9.07
C ARG A 199 9.28 -21.81 -9.42
N LEU A 200 8.58 -20.69 -9.27
CA LEU A 200 7.19 -20.54 -9.74
C LEU A 200 7.11 -19.99 -11.18
N TRP A 201 8.26 -19.70 -11.80
CA TRP A 201 8.37 -18.96 -13.06
C TRP A 201 9.00 -19.75 -14.21
N GLN A 202 9.37 -21.02 -14.01
CA GLN A 202 9.95 -21.88 -15.05
C GLN A 202 8.97 -23.00 -15.44
N PRO A 203 8.73 -23.22 -16.74
CA PRO A 203 8.05 -24.42 -17.22
C PRO A 203 8.90 -25.66 -16.85
N GLU A 204 8.25 -26.77 -16.50
CA GLU A 204 8.94 -28.04 -16.23
C GLU A 204 9.81 -28.42 -17.44
N GLY A 205 11.14 -28.50 -17.29
CA GLY A 205 12.00 -28.99 -18.37
C GLY A 205 13.51 -28.71 -18.31
N GLU A 206 14.01 -27.79 -17.48
CA GLU A 206 15.46 -27.54 -17.37
C GLU A 206 15.99 -27.94 -15.98
N ILE A 207 16.37 -29.21 -15.84
CA ILE A 207 17.32 -29.71 -14.83
C ILE A 207 18.43 -30.44 -15.56
#